data_AF-A0A382SAN4-F1
#
_entry.id   AF-A0A382SAN4-F1
#
_cell.length_a   1.000
_cell.length_b   1.000
_cell.length_c   1.000
_cell.angle_alpha   90.00
_cell.angle_beta   90.00
_cell.angle_gamma   90.00
#
_symmetry.space_group_name_H-M   'P 1'
#
loop_
_entity.id
_entity.type
_entity.pdbx_description
1 polymer ?
#
loop_
_entity_poly.entity_id
_entity_poly.type
_entity_poly.pdbx_seq_one_letter_code
_entity_poly.pdbx_strand_id
1 'polypeptide(L)'
;MEPKPAPTTLSGIIRHLGPGLIITATIVGSGELIATPKLAAETGYSLLWFIILGCLIKVFVQVELGRYTVTHGKTTLEAMNSVPGPKPIVSWMVWFWVIMYIGSTMQVAGMMGGIASLVVSDESVMHLVLIAGVAGICLALLLSGRYRLVEAVCIG
;
A
#
# COMPACT_ATOMS: atom_id res chain seq x y z
N MET A 1 -22.66 9.65 -8.78
CA MET A 1 -22.92 9.47 -7.33
C MET A 1 -22.86 10.85 -6.72
N GLU A 2 -23.94 11.35 -6.12
CA GLU A 2 -23.90 12.66 -5.44
C GLU A 2 -22.91 12.59 -4.26
N PRO A 3 -22.03 13.60 -4.07
CA PRO A 3 -21.09 13.62 -2.97
C PRO A 3 -21.85 13.65 -1.64
N LYS A 4 -21.67 12.62 -0.80
CA LYS A 4 -22.25 12.59 0.53
C LYS A 4 -21.64 13.74 1.37
N PRO A 5 -22.44 14.52 2.11
CA PRO A 5 -21.91 15.64 2.91
C PRO A 5 -20.93 15.13 3.96
N ALA A 6 -19.86 15.90 4.19
CA ALA A 6 -18.83 15.57 5.17
C ALA A 6 -19.46 15.47 6.58
N PRO A 7 -19.13 14.45 7.38
CA PRO A 7 -19.65 14.33 8.74
C PRO A 7 -19.16 15.48 9.61
N THR A 8 -20.09 16.19 10.24
CA THR A 8 -19.81 17.34 11.13
C THR A 8 -19.69 16.94 12.61
N THR A 9 -20.06 15.70 12.95
CA THR A 9 -20.02 15.16 14.31
C THR A 9 -18.79 14.27 14.50
N LEU A 10 -18.18 14.32 15.70
CA LEU A 10 -17.03 13.45 16.06
C LEU A 10 -17.34 11.96 15.87
N SER A 11 -18.54 11.52 16.26
CA SER A 11 -19.00 10.14 16.05
C SER A 11 -19.12 9.79 14.56
N GLY A 12 -19.62 10.73 13.74
CA GLY A 12 -19.69 10.58 12.30
C GLY A 12 -18.31 10.43 11.67
N ILE A 13 -17.33 11.23 12.10
CA ILE A 13 -15.94 11.16 11.61
C ILE A 13 -15.33 9.79 11.94
N ILE A 14 -15.42 9.34 13.19
CA ILE A 14 -14.84 8.06 13.64
C ILE A 14 -15.43 6.89 12.83
N ARG A 15 -16.74 6.90 12.54
CA ARG A 15 -17.38 5.86 11.73
C ARG A 15 -16.87 5.80 10.28
N HIS A 16 -16.40 6.92 9.73
CA HIS A 16 -15.84 6.98 8.37
C HIS A 16 -14.33 6.70 8.31
N LEU A 17 -13.63 6.66 9.45
CA LEU A 17 -12.20 6.32 9.51
C LEU A 17 -11.93 4.82 9.30
N GLY A 18 -12.89 3.95 9.62
CA GLY A 18 -12.74 2.49 9.60
C GLY A 18 -12.16 1.94 8.29
N PRO A 19 -12.76 2.21 7.11
CA PRO A 19 -12.25 1.71 5.84
C PRO A 19 -10.82 2.17 5.53
N GLY A 20 -10.50 3.44 5.82
CA GLY A 20 -9.15 3.99 5.63
C GLY A 20 -8.14 3.29 6.52
N LEU A 21 -8.48 3.06 7.79
CA LEU A 21 -7.61 2.38 8.74
C LEU A 21 -7.33 0.92 8.33
N ILE A 22 -8.36 0.19 7.87
CA ILE A 22 -8.21 -1.19 7.36
C ILE A 22 -7.25 -1.20 6.17
N ILE A 23 -7.43 -0.32 5.18
CA ILE A 23 -6.55 -0.24 4.02
C ILE A 23 -5.11 0.07 4.45
N THR A 24 -4.91 1.03 5.34
CA THR A 24 -3.56 1.35 5.84
C THR A 24 -2.92 0.19 6.57
N ALA A 25 -3.69 -0.57 7.38
CA ALA A 25 -3.19 -1.74 8.09
C ALA A 25 -2.74 -2.87 7.14
N THR A 26 -3.37 -2.99 5.97
CA THR A 26 -2.96 -3.98 4.96
C THR A 26 -1.68 -3.58 4.20
N ILE A 27 -1.38 -2.28 4.12
CA ILE A 27 -0.21 -1.77 3.38
C ILE A 27 1.04 -1.76 4.25
N VAL A 28 0.90 -1.51 5.56
CA VAL A 28 2.03 -1.54 6.49
C VAL A 28 2.50 -2.99 6.66
N GLY A 29 3.56 -3.34 5.94
CA GLY A 29 4.09 -4.70 5.87
C GLY A 29 5.20 -4.98 6.88
N SER A 30 5.56 -6.26 7.02
CA SER A 30 6.69 -6.69 7.84
C SER A 30 8.03 -6.13 7.36
N GLY A 31 8.15 -5.79 6.08
CA GLY A 31 9.35 -5.16 5.52
C GLY A 31 9.71 -3.83 6.19
N GLU A 32 8.73 -2.98 6.49
CA GLU A 32 8.95 -1.72 7.21
C GLU A 32 9.34 -1.98 8.67
N LEU A 33 8.75 -3.01 9.28
CA LEU A 33 9.07 -3.46 10.65
C LEU A 33 10.46 -4.09 10.78
N ILE A 34 11.11 -4.51 9.70
CA ILE A 34 12.48 -5.05 9.72
C ILE A 34 13.48 -3.97 9.32
N ALA A 35 13.23 -3.28 8.20
CA ALA A 35 14.17 -2.30 7.65
C ALA A 35 14.33 -1.06 8.53
N THR A 36 13.23 -0.52 9.07
CA THR A 36 13.29 0.69 9.91
C THR A 36 14.02 0.43 11.24
N PRO A 37 13.74 -0.64 12.00
CA PRO A 37 14.50 -0.94 13.21
C PRO A 37 15.94 -1.35 12.94
N LYS A 38 16.23 -2.04 11.82
CA LYS A 38 17.61 -2.34 11.43
C LYS A 38 18.42 -1.06 11.20
N LEU A 39 17.86 -0.13 10.41
CA LEU A 39 18.50 1.17 10.18
C LEU A 39 18.67 1.95 11.49
N ALA A 40 17.67 1.92 12.37
CA ALA A 40 17.74 2.55 13.69
C ALA A 40 18.78 1.88 14.60
N ALA A 41 18.97 0.56 14.51
CA ALA A 41 20.00 -0.16 15.26
C ALA A 41 21.42 0.21 14.78
N GLU A 42 21.60 0.42 13.47
CA GLU A 42 22.89 0.80 12.88
C GLU A 42 23.24 2.29 13.08
N THR A 43 22.26 3.19 13.00
CA THR A 43 22.47 4.65 13.03
C THR A 43 22.02 5.33 14.32
N GLY A 44 21.45 4.57 15.25
CA GLY A 44 20.83 5.09 16.47
C GLY A 44 19.70 6.08 16.16
N TYR A 45 19.56 7.10 17.01
CA TYR A 45 18.53 8.14 16.86
C TYR A 45 18.90 9.26 15.87
N SER A 46 20.04 9.17 15.18
CA SER A 46 20.53 10.23 14.29
C SER A 46 19.54 10.56 13.15
N LEU A 47 18.80 9.55 12.65
CA LEU A 47 17.83 9.69 11.57
C LEU A 47 16.38 9.94 12.03
N LEU A 48 16.14 10.08 13.34
CA LEU A 48 14.77 10.24 13.86
C LEU A 48 14.06 11.48 13.30
N TRP A 49 14.79 12.59 13.16
CA TRP A 49 14.24 13.83 12.58
C TRP A 49 13.80 13.63 11.11
N PHE A 50 14.52 12.81 10.35
CA PHE A 50 14.21 12.51 8.96
C PHE A 50 12.92 11.68 8.84
N ILE A 51 12.73 10.71 9.74
CA ILE A 51 11.48 9.92 9.81
C ILE A 51 10.29 10.82 10.13
N ILE A 52 10.42 11.70 11.13
CA ILE A 52 9.34 12.63 11.51
C ILE A 52 9.00 13.56 10.33
N LEU A 53 10.02 14.13 9.70
CA LEU A 53 9.84 15.01 8.54
C LEU A 53 9.17 14.28 7.37
N GLY A 54 9.62 13.07 7.04
CA GLY A 54 9.00 12.23 6.02
C GLY A 54 7.54 11.90 6.33
N CYS A 55 7.23 11.61 7.60
CA CYS A 55 5.87 11.36 8.06
C CYS A 55 4.96 12.60 7.98
N LEU A 56 5.49 13.80 8.19
CA LEU A 56 4.73 15.02 8.01
C LEU A 56 4.46 15.28 6.52
N ILE A 57 5.51 15.25 5.69
CA ILE A 57 5.39 15.51 4.25
C ILE A 57 4.41 14.52 3.61
N LYS A 58 4.51 13.21 3.91
CA LYS A 58 3.63 12.20 3.30
C LYS A 58 2.16 12.45 3.62
N VAL A 59 1.83 12.91 4.83
CA VAL A 59 0.45 13.21 5.22
C VAL A 59 -0.10 14.36 4.40
N PHE A 60 0.64 15.47 4.26
CA PHE A 60 0.19 16.60 3.46
C PHE A 60 0.02 16.23 1.99
N VAL A 61 0.96 15.46 1.43
CA VAL A 61 0.86 14.98 0.05
C VAL A 61 -0.38 14.09 -0.15
N GLN A 62 -0.68 13.18 0.78
CA GLN A 62 -1.87 12.32 0.71
C GLN A 62 -3.17 13.11 0.84
N VAL A 63 -3.21 14.11 1.73
CA VAL A 63 -4.38 15.00 1.88
C VAL A 63 -4.62 15.80 0.60
N GLU A 64 -3.57 16.33 -0.03
CA GLU A 64 -3.71 17.11 -1.25
C GLU A 64 -4.16 16.25 -2.44
N LEU A 65 -3.56 15.06 -2.60
CA LEU A 65 -3.97 14.12 -3.63
C LEU A 65 -5.42 13.67 -3.43
N GLY A 66 -5.81 13.36 -2.18
CA GLY A 66 -7.19 13.02 -1.85
C GLY A 66 -8.17 14.16 -2.12
N ARG A 67 -7.79 15.40 -1.78
CA ARG A 67 -8.60 16.59 -2.09
C ARG A 67 -8.73 16.79 -3.59
N TYR A 68 -7.65 16.60 -4.35
CA TYR A 68 -7.65 16.73 -5.81
C TYR A 68 -8.60 15.72 -6.46
N THR A 69 -8.56 14.45 -6.04
CA THR A 69 -9.43 13.41 -6.61
C THR A 69 -10.90 13.66 -6.31
N VAL A 70 -11.24 14.09 -5.08
CA VAL A 70 -12.61 14.41 -4.68
C VAL A 70 -13.15 15.64 -5.41
N THR A 71 -12.33 16.67 -5.59
CA THR A 71 -12.76 17.95 -6.21
C THR A 71 -12.84 17.89 -7.73
N HIS A 72 -11.93 17.19 -8.39
CA HIS A 72 -11.85 17.14 -9.86
C HIS A 72 -12.49 15.88 -10.45
N GLY A 73 -12.86 14.89 -9.63
CA GLY A 73 -13.42 13.62 -10.08
C GLY A 73 -12.44 12.77 -10.91
N LYS A 74 -11.15 13.09 -10.88
CA LYS A 74 -10.08 12.38 -11.59
C LYS A 74 -9.38 11.42 -10.66
N THR A 75 -8.85 10.33 -11.19
CA THR A 75 -8.00 9.40 -10.45
C THR A 75 -6.66 10.04 -10.09
N THR A 76 -5.99 9.51 -9.05
CA THR A 76 -4.65 9.98 -8.65
C THR A 76 -3.63 9.84 -9.77
N LEU A 77 -3.74 8.79 -10.59
CA LEU A 77 -2.89 8.55 -11.76
C LEU A 77 -3.09 9.62 -12.85
N GLU A 78 -4.34 10.01 -13.12
CA GLU A 78 -4.64 11.11 -14.04
C GLU A 78 -4.12 12.45 -13.50
N ALA A 79 -4.22 12.68 -12.18
CA ALA A 79 -3.64 13.85 -11.53
C ALA A 79 -2.11 13.89 -11.72
N MET A 80 -1.42 12.77 -11.50
CA MET A 80 0.02 12.64 -11.74
C MET A 80 0.40 12.82 -13.22
N ASN A 81 -0.46 12.38 -14.15
CA ASN A 81 -0.25 12.59 -15.58
C ASN A 81 -0.41 14.05 -16.01
N SER A 82 -1.19 14.84 -15.26
CA SER A 82 -1.41 16.26 -15.52
C SER A 82 -0.21 17.14 -15.13
N VAL A 83 0.68 16.65 -14.27
CA VAL A 83 1.83 17.42 -13.77
C VAL A 83 2.77 17.84 -14.93
N PRO A 84 3.16 19.12 -15.00
CA PRO A 84 4.08 19.61 -16.02
C PRO A 84 5.46 18.95 -15.88
N GLY A 85 6.06 18.56 -17.00
CA GLY A 85 7.34 17.86 -17.04
C GLY A 85 7.54 17.07 -18.33
N PRO A 86 8.65 16.32 -18.46
CA PRO A 86 8.91 15.51 -19.65
C PRO A 86 7.84 14.42 -19.81
N LYS A 87 7.23 14.37 -20.99
CA LYS A 87 6.15 13.46 -21.37
C LYS A 87 6.56 12.65 -22.60
N PRO A 88 7.44 11.64 -22.46
CA PRO A 88 7.80 10.78 -23.58
C PRO A 88 6.60 10.02 -24.15
N ILE A 89 5.67 9.58 -23.27
CA ILE A 89 4.36 8.97 -23.61
C ILE A 89 3.33 9.36 -22.54
N VAL A 90 3.69 9.15 -21.27
CA VAL A 90 2.99 9.61 -20.07
C VAL A 90 3.92 10.49 -19.25
N SER A 91 3.37 11.27 -18.31
CA SER A 91 4.17 12.11 -17.40
C SER A 91 5.22 11.28 -16.67
N TRP A 92 6.40 11.88 -16.46
CA TRP A 92 7.50 11.30 -15.67
C TRP A 92 7.06 10.77 -14.31
N MET A 93 6.05 11.39 -13.66
CA MET A 93 5.50 10.91 -12.39
C MET A 93 4.80 9.55 -12.52
N VAL A 94 4.15 9.29 -13.65
CA VAL A 94 3.49 8.00 -13.90
C VAL A 94 4.56 6.91 -14.08
N TRP A 95 5.66 7.21 -14.77
CA TRP A 95 6.79 6.30 -14.88
C TRP A 95 7.44 6.01 -13.52
N PHE A 96 7.62 7.05 -12.70
CA PHE A 96 8.11 6.88 -11.33
C PHE A 96 7.16 5.99 -10.51
N TRP A 97 5.85 6.20 -10.63
CA TRP A 97 4.84 5.35 -9.99
C TRP A 97 4.93 3.89 -10.45
N VAL A 98 5.10 3.62 -11.74
CA VAL A 98 5.27 2.25 -12.27
C VAL A 98 6.52 1.59 -11.66
N ILE A 99 7.65 2.29 -11.63
CA ILE A 99 8.88 1.77 -11.02
C ILE A 99 8.68 1.47 -9.54
N MET A 100 8.05 2.39 -8.79
CA MET A 100 7.73 2.17 -7.38
C MET A 100 6.77 1.00 -7.18
N TYR A 101 5.79 0.82 -8.07
CA TYR A 101 4.85 -0.29 -8.02
C TYR A 101 5.53 -1.64 -8.28
N ILE A 102 6.47 -1.70 -9.24
CA ILE A 102 7.29 -2.91 -9.42
C ILE A 102 8.10 -3.19 -8.15
N GLY A 103 8.71 -2.17 -7.55
CA GLY A 103 9.43 -2.31 -6.28
C GLY A 103 8.54 -2.80 -5.13
N SER A 104 7.28 -2.36 -5.04
CA SER A 104 6.34 -2.84 -4.02
C SER A 104 5.94 -4.31 -4.25
N THR A 105 5.80 -4.75 -5.50
CA THR A 105 5.57 -6.18 -5.80
C THR A 105 6.75 -7.06 -5.38
N MET A 106 7.99 -6.57 -5.56
CA MET A 106 9.19 -7.27 -5.07
C MET A 106 9.22 -7.37 -3.54
N GLN A 107 8.75 -6.33 -2.83
CA GLN A 107 8.61 -6.39 -1.37
C GLN A 107 7.64 -7.49 -0.94
N VAL A 108 6.49 -7.62 -1.59
CA VAL A 108 5.52 -8.68 -1.29
C VAL A 108 6.12 -10.07 -1.56
N ALA A 109 6.85 -10.23 -2.67
CA ALA A 109 7.57 -11.47 -2.95
C ALA A 109 8.62 -11.80 -1.87
N GLY A 110 9.39 -10.79 -1.43
CA GLY A 110 10.36 -10.94 -0.34
C GLY A 110 9.72 -11.33 0.99
N MET A 111 8.55 -10.79 1.32
CA MET A 111 7.80 -11.20 2.52
C MET A 111 7.35 -12.66 2.44
N MET A 112 6.84 -13.13 1.30
CA MET A 112 6.46 -14.54 1.12
C MET A 112 7.66 -15.48 1.27
N GLY A 113 8.81 -15.13 0.67
CA GLY A 113 10.05 -15.89 0.83
C GLY A 113 10.51 -15.95 2.28
N GLY A 114 10.60 -14.80 2.96
CA GLY A 114 11.04 -14.75 4.35
C GLY A 114 10.18 -15.58 5.31
N ILE A 115 8.85 -15.58 5.12
CA ILE A 115 7.94 -16.42 5.92
C ILE A 115 8.15 -17.90 5.60
N ALA A 116 8.30 -18.27 4.33
CA ALA A 116 8.53 -19.64 3.93
C ALA A 116 9.85 -20.20 4.52
N SER A 117 10.89 -19.37 4.68
CA SER A 117 12.19 -19.79 5.22
C SER A 117 12.13 -20.14 6.71
N LEU A 118 11.12 -19.62 7.43
CA LEU A 118 10.89 -19.96 8.84
C LEU A 118 10.24 -21.34 9.01
N VAL A 119 9.55 -21.83 7.98
CA VAL A 119 8.82 -23.11 8.01
C VAL A 119 9.66 -24.22 7.39
N VAL A 120 10.36 -23.91 6.29
CA VAL A 120 11.17 -24.86 5.54
C VAL A 120 12.49 -24.21 5.14
N SER A 121 13.60 -24.93 5.33
CA SER A 121 14.94 -24.52 4.89
C SER A 121 14.97 -24.13 3.41
N ASP A 122 15.71 -23.06 3.10
CA ASP A 122 15.78 -22.43 1.78
C ASP A 122 16.18 -23.39 0.64
N GLU A 123 17.04 -24.37 0.94
CA GLU A 123 17.51 -25.35 -0.06
C GLU A 123 16.49 -26.43 -0.42
N SER A 124 15.39 -26.55 0.34
CA SER A 124 14.39 -27.56 0.09
C SER A 124 13.46 -27.15 -1.04
N VAL A 125 13.19 -28.09 -1.96
CA VAL A 125 12.15 -27.92 -3.00
C VAL A 125 10.78 -27.57 -2.37
N MET A 126 10.54 -28.00 -1.12
CA MET A 126 9.31 -27.70 -0.39
C MET A 126 9.14 -26.19 -0.10
N HIS A 127 10.23 -25.42 -0.03
CA HIS A 127 10.20 -23.97 0.15
C HIS A 127 9.54 -23.28 -1.06
N LEU A 128 9.97 -23.65 -2.28
CA LEU A 128 9.38 -23.16 -3.53
C LEU A 128 7.94 -23.64 -3.71
N VAL A 129 7.64 -24.88 -3.33
CA VAL A 129 6.27 -25.43 -3.40
C VAL A 129 5.33 -24.67 -2.47
N LEU A 130 5.77 -24.29 -1.26
CA LEU A 130 4.96 -23.48 -0.35
C LEU A 130 4.66 -22.09 -0.93
N ILE A 131 5.68 -21.40 -1.45
CA ILE A 131 5.50 -20.07 -2.07
C ILE A 131 4.55 -20.18 -3.27
N ALA A 132 4.80 -21.12 -4.18
CA ALA A 132 3.96 -21.32 -5.37
C ALA A 132 2.53 -21.76 -5.01
N GLY A 133 2.37 -22.58 -3.97
CA GLY A 133 1.07 -23.01 -3.45
C GLY A 133 0.27 -21.84 -2.89
N VAL A 134 0.87 -21.01 -2.03
CA VAL A 134 0.21 -19.81 -1.47
C VAL A 134 -0.11 -18.80 -2.57
N ALA A 135 0.83 -18.54 -3.49
CA ALA A 135 0.62 -17.65 -4.63
C ALA A 135 -0.51 -18.16 -5.54
N GLY A 136 -0.55 -19.47 -5.82
CA GLY A 136 -1.59 -20.11 -6.62
C GLY A 136 -2.96 -20.05 -5.96
N ILE A 137 -3.05 -20.24 -4.64
CA ILE A 137 -4.29 -20.08 -3.88
C ILE A 137 -4.77 -18.63 -3.91
N CYS A 138 -3.88 -17.66 -3.66
CA CYS A 138 -4.21 -16.24 -3.76
C CYS A 138 -4.68 -15.87 -5.17
N LEU A 139 -4.00 -16.34 -6.21
CA LEU A 139 -4.41 -16.12 -7.60
C LEU A 139 -5.77 -16.75 -7.88
N ALA A 140 -6.01 -17.99 -7.43
CA ALA A 140 -7.30 -18.65 -7.59
C ALA A 140 -8.43 -17.90 -6.85
N LEU A 141 -8.16 -17.38 -5.66
CA LEU A 141 -9.13 -16.56 -4.91
C LEU A 141 -9.45 -15.26 -5.64
N LEU A 142 -8.43 -14.55 -6.14
CA LEU A 142 -8.58 -13.32 -6.92
C LEU A 142 -9.36 -13.57 -8.23
N LEU A 143 -9.02 -14.63 -8.96
CA LEU A 143 -9.67 -15.00 -10.22
C LEU A 143 -11.08 -15.57 -10.02
N SER A 144 -11.39 -16.17 -8.85
CA SER A 144 -12.74 -16.69 -8.58
C SER A 144 -13.81 -15.60 -8.50
N GLY A 145 -13.43 -14.31 -8.50
CA GLY A 145 -14.37 -13.19 -8.59
C GLY A 145 -15.33 -13.08 -7.41
N ARG A 146 -15.13 -13.84 -6.33
CA ARG A 146 -15.98 -13.86 -5.13
C ARG A 146 -15.72 -12.67 -4.20
N TYR A 147 -15.42 -11.49 -4.76
CA TYR A 147 -15.42 -10.24 -4.00
C TYR A 147 -16.73 -10.05 -3.22
N ARG A 148 -17.86 -10.55 -3.73
CA ARG A 148 -19.15 -10.57 -3.02
C ARG A 148 -19.15 -11.32 -1.68
N LEU A 149 -18.32 -12.35 -1.50
CA LEU A 149 -18.23 -13.09 -0.23
C LEU A 149 -17.37 -12.34 0.79
N VAL A 150 -16.26 -11.74 0.35
CA VAL A 150 -15.40 -10.91 1.20
C VAL A 150 -16.14 -9.62 1.58
N GLU A 151 -16.85 -9.01 0.63
CA GLU A 151 -17.69 -7.83 0.83
C GLU A 151 -18.87 -8.12 1.78
N ALA A 152 -19.52 -9.28 1.68
CA ALA A 152 -20.60 -9.67 2.59
C ALA A 152 -20.13 -9.96 4.03
N VAL A 153 -18.88 -10.39 4.22
CA VAL A 153 -18.29 -10.64 5.56
C VAL A 153 -17.77 -9.36 6.19
N CYS A 154 -17.23 -8.42 5.39
CA CYS A 154 -16.63 -7.18 5.91
C CYS A 154 -17.60 -5.98 5.97
N ILE A 155 -18.69 -5.97 5.20
CA ILE A 155 -19.70 -4.89 5.17
C ILE A 155 -21.02 -5.35 5.84
N GLY A 156 -20.99 -6.47 6.58
CA GLY A 156 -22.09 -6.86 7.47
C GLY A 156 -22.37 -5.81 8.54
#